data_AF-A0A1X3D9V6-F1
#
_entry.id   AF-A0A1X3D9V6-F1
#
_cell.length_a   1.000
_cell.length_b   1.000
_cell.length_c   1.000
_cell.angle_alpha   90.00
_cell.angle_beta   90.00
_cell.angle_gamma   90.00
#
_symmetry.space_group_name_H-M   'P 1'
#
loop_
_entity.id
_entity.type
_entity.pdbx_description
1 polymer ?
#
loop_
_entity_poly.entity_id
_entity_poly.type
_entity_poly.pdbx_seq_one_letter_code
_entity_poly.pdbx_strand_id
1 'polypeptide(L)' 'MAACKSSTILPTAINPPPADLAQPCQKIPKLQGKTGGEVLPYILSLHSIYKDCSEKQAGLVKAWPK' A
#
# COMPACT_ATOMS: atom_id res chain seq x y z
N MET A 1 -24.07 -19.88 9.48
CA MET A 1 -22.69 -19.36 9.56
C MET A 1 -22.10 -19.44 8.16
N ALA A 2 -22.16 -18.37 7.37
CA ALA A 2 -21.61 -18.34 6.02
C ALA A 2 -20.17 -17.84 6.09
N ALA A 3 -19.20 -18.75 5.91
CA ALA A 3 -17.80 -18.36 5.76
C ALA A 3 -17.58 -17.85 4.33
N CYS A 4 -17.09 -16.62 4.19
CA CYS A 4 -16.67 -16.08 2.89
C CYS A 4 -15.54 -16.94 2.34
N LYS A 5 -15.82 -17.72 1.30
CA LYS A 5 -14.78 -18.29 0.43
C LYS A 5 -14.06 -17.13 -0.23
N SER A 6 -12.84 -16.83 0.22
CA SER A 6 -11.95 -15.92 -0.47
C SER A 6 -11.41 -16.63 -1.71
N SER A 7 -12.04 -16.39 -2.85
CA SER A 7 -11.53 -16.82 -4.16
C SER A 7 -10.73 -15.66 -4.76
N THR A 8 -9.52 -15.44 -4.25
CA THR A 8 -8.49 -14.71 -5.01
C THR A 8 -7.45 -15.73 -5.43
N ILE A 9 -7.70 -16.44 -6.53
CA ILE A 9 -6.61 -17.13 -7.23
C ILE A 9 -5.82 -16.03 -7.92
N LEU A 10 -4.73 -15.61 -7.28
CA LEU A 10 -3.72 -14.77 -7.93
C LEU A 10 -3.18 -15.59 -9.11
N PRO A 11 -3.24 -15.10 -10.35
CA PRO A 11 -2.50 -15.76 -11.43
C PRO A 11 -1.03 -15.77 -10.99
N THR A 12 -0.46 -16.97 -10.85
CA THR A 12 0.96 -17.13 -10.56
C THR A 12 1.74 -16.52 -11.71
N ALA A 13 2.22 -15.29 -11.53
CA ALA A 13 3.11 -14.66 -12.50
C ALA A 13 4.36 -15.55 -12.63
N ILE A 14 4.71 -15.89 -13.87
CA ILE A 14 5.83 -16.78 -14.23
C ILE A 14 7.17 -16.24 -13.68
N ASN A 15 7.23 -14.94 -13.38
CA ASN A 15 8.19 -14.34 -12.45
C ASN A 15 7.39 -13.57 -11.37
N PRO A 16 7.36 -14.04 -10.12
CA PRO A 16 6.74 -13.26 -9.06
C PRO A 16 7.45 -11.90 -8.96
N PRO A 17 6.72 -10.80 -8.68
CA PRO A 17 7.33 -9.53 -8.37
C PRO A 17 8.39 -9.74 -7.28
N PRO A 18 9.62 -9.19 -7.42
CA PRO A 18 10.52 -9.04 -6.29
C PRO A 18 9.75 -8.56 -5.07
N ALA A 19 10.05 -9.04 -3.86
CA ALA A 19 9.26 -8.72 -2.66
C ALA A 19 9.03 -7.21 -2.43
N ASP A 20 9.93 -6.36 -2.96
CA ASP A 20 9.84 -4.91 -3.03
C ASP A 20 8.60 -4.39 -3.80
N LEU A 21 8.14 -5.15 -4.79
CA LEU A 21 6.94 -4.89 -5.59
C LEU A 21 5.65 -5.48 -5.00
N ALA A 22 5.75 -6.46 -4.10
CA ALA A 22 4.58 -6.99 -3.42
C ALA A 22 4.01 -5.97 -2.42
N GLN A 23 4.86 -5.10 -1.85
CA GLN A 23 4.48 -4.04 -0.92
C GLN A 23 5.44 -2.83 -0.98
N PRO A 24 5.36 -1.98 -2.04
CA PRO A 24 6.25 -0.81 -2.15
C PRO A 24 5.93 0.30 -1.15
N CYS A 25 4.75 0.22 -0.53
CA CYS A 25 4.21 1.28 0.30
C CYS A 25 4.44 0.95 1.77
N GLN A 26 5.06 1.90 2.47
CA GLN A 26 5.27 1.78 3.91
C GLN A 26 3.93 1.70 4.65
N LYS A 27 3.95 1.00 5.79
CA LYS A 27 2.76 0.76 6.60
C LYS A 27 2.28 2.09 7.17
N ILE A 28 1.02 2.42 6.91
CA ILE A 28 0.39 3.63 7.45
C ILE A 28 0.40 3.53 8.99
N PRO A 29 0.95 4.52 9.70
CA PRO A 29 0.91 4.54 11.16
C PRO A 29 -0.54 4.55 11.62
N LYS A 30 -0.85 3.90 12.75
CA LYS A 30 -2.20 3.99 13.32
C LYS A 30 -2.43 5.39 13.86
N LEU A 31 -3.62 5.94 13.64
CA LEU A 31 -4.05 7.17 14.29
C LEU A 31 -4.06 6.95 15.81
N GLN A 32 -3.21 7.71 16.51
CA GLN A 32 -3.16 7.74 17.97
C GLN A 32 -3.87 9.02 18.42
N GLY A 33 -5.20 8.98 18.48
CA GLY A 33 -5.98 10.15 18.87
C GLY A 33 -7.41 10.10 18.35
N LYS A 34 -8.31 10.82 19.03
CA LYS A 34 -9.72 10.96 18.61
C LYS A 34 -10.15 12.42 18.54
N THR A 35 -9.30 13.35 18.95
CA THR A 35 -9.61 14.78 18.89
C THR A 35 -9.20 15.38 17.55
N GLY A 36 -9.89 16.42 17.10
CA GLY A 36 -9.59 17.08 15.83
C GLY A 36 -8.15 17.60 15.73
N GLY A 37 -7.58 18.04 16.86
CA GLY A 37 -6.18 18.50 16.94
C GLY A 37 -5.14 17.39 16.72
N GLU A 38 -5.50 16.12 16.95
CA GLU A 38 -4.63 14.96 16.70
C GLU A 38 -4.88 14.35 15.31
N VAL A 39 -6.13 14.41 14.83
CA VAL A 39 -6.54 13.86 13.53
C VAL A 39 -5.98 14.69 12.37
N LEU A 40 -6.01 16.02 12.48
CA LEU A 40 -5.53 16.89 11.41
C LEU A 40 -4.04 16.69 11.07
N PRO A 41 -3.09 16.75 12.02
CA PRO A 41 -1.68 16.50 11.72
C PRO A 41 -1.44 15.06 11.24
N TYR A 42 -2.21 14.09 11.73
CA TYR A 42 -2.17 12.73 11.23
C TYR A 42 -2.56 12.65 9.74
N ILE A 43 -3.68 13.25 9.33
CA ILE A 43 -4.11 13.26 7.92
C ILE A 43 -3.06 13.94 7.02
N LEU A 44 -2.47 15.04 7.47
CA LEU A 44 -1.40 15.71 6.73
C LEU A 44 -0.17 14.80 6.57
N SER A 45 0.20 14.05 7.61
CA SER A 45 1.29 13.09 7.52
C SER A 45 1.02 11.98 6.51
N LEU A 46 -0.24 11.52 6.38
CA LEU A 46 -0.62 10.49 5.40
C LEU A 46 -0.39 10.93 3.96
N HIS A 47 -0.54 12.21 3.65
CA HIS A 47 -0.35 12.71 2.30
C HIS A 47 1.09 12.46 1.82
N SER A 48 2.09 12.79 2.64
CA SER A 48 3.49 12.52 2.31
C SER A 48 3.78 11.03 2.13
N ILE A 49 3.16 10.18 2.97
CA ILE A 49 3.29 8.72 2.89
C ILE A 49 2.68 8.18 1.58
N TYR A 50 1.51 8.70 1.20
CA TYR A 50 0.83 8.31 -0.03
C TYR A 50 1.60 8.74 -1.28
N LYS A 51 2.17 9.95 -1.25
CA LYS A 51 2.98 10.46 -2.35
C LYS A 51 4.22 9.61 -2.61
N ASP A 52 4.98 9.28 -1.56
CA ASP A 52 6.17 8.42 -1.66
C ASP A 52 5.83 7.02 -2.21
N CYS A 53 4.73 6.44 -1.71
CA CYS A 53 4.19 5.16 -2.20
C CYS A 53 3.85 5.23 -3.70
N SER A 54 3.21 6.31 -4.16
CA SER A 54 2.85 6.51 -5.56
C SER A 54 4.08 6.64 -6.47
N GLU A 55 5.10 7.39 -6.04
CA GLU A 55 6.35 7.58 -6.80
C GLU A 55 7.12 6.27 -6.94
N LYS A 56 7.22 5.48 -5.85
CA LYS A 56 7.82 4.14 -5.87
C LYS A 56 7.06 3.21 -6.79
N GLN A 57 5.73 3.17 -6.69
CA GLN A 57 4.90 2.36 -7.57
C GLN A 57 5.09 2.75 -9.05
N ALA A 58 5.15 4.05 -9.36
CA ALA A 58 5.37 4.51 -10.73
C ALA A 58 6.75 4.11 -11.27
N GLY A 59 7.81 4.25 -10.46
CA GLY A 59 9.16 3.80 -10.83
C GLY A 59 9.23 2.29 -11.09
N LEU A 60 8.54 1.52 -10.26
CA LEU A 60 8.42 0.07 -10.37
C LEU A 60 7.66 -0.38 -11.63
N VAL A 61 6.50 0.24 -11.92
CA VAL A 61 5.74 -0.01 -13.15
C VAL A 61 6.58 0.31 -14.39
N LYS A 62 7.39 1.38 -14.34
CA LYS A 62 8.28 1.76 -15.43
C LYS A 62 9.46 0.78 -15.62
N ALA A 63 10.00 0.26 -14.53
CA ALA A 63 11.11 -0.70 -14.55
C ALA A 63 10.67 -2.14 -14.86
N TRP A 64 9.37 -2.41 -14.85
CA TRP A 64 8.85 -3.75 -15.08
C TRP A 64 9.13 -4.21 -16.52
N PRO A 65 9.73 -5.39 -16.72
CA PRO A 65 9.97 -5.93 -18.06
C PRO A 65 8.62 -6.21 -18.74
N LYS A 66 8.43 -5.64 -19.94
CA LYS A 66 7.24 -5.87 -20.78
C LYS A 66 7.32 -7.20 -21.52
#